data_AF-A0A1J5N8J4-F1
#
_entry.id   AF-A0A1J5N8J4-F1
#
_cell.length_a   1.000
_cell.length_b   1.000
_cell.length_c   1.000
_cell.angle_alpha   90.00
_cell.angle_beta   90.00
_cell.angle_gamma   90.00
#
_symmetry.space_group_name_H-M   'P 1'
#
loop_
_entity.id
_entity.type
_entity.pdbx_description
1 polymer ?
#
loop_
_entity_poly.entity_id
_entity_poly.type
_entity_poly.pdbx_seq_one_letter_code
_entity_poly.pdbx_strand_id
1 'polypeptide(L)'
;MKKYKPDSFAEYQELSDSFMDFEFSSIEIKPSIDYLKFSISFIDLPSRNVSDYLKENGFEITRSYPDGGDATITNIQAQISIGGKWYGLFCKVVPKCFRTTFRMVDPDKNFFNHMFGMMYYPYVLSEVEYSLDFHGCDNGEMFSFLASHGNLKKPGNLFTVDEYDYPPTQYFNNVRDTNQVGCKVYIKEKEALVFVRLEVSIKQRQFRVLGIDSLFGATQVTADEVFRKLQIQAFDFENFLKNLGIQGYEYQDFEQDIMGAMNGNANCGGLTAVKKMAEAFKPNPAYYFKTHPFQDAFHSAIKNMTFVPSGAVTD
;
A
#
# COMPACT_ATOMS: atom_id res chain seq x y z
N MET A 1 7.92 26.22 -3.17
CA MET A 1 7.54 24.88 -2.67
C MET A 1 6.65 24.24 -3.72
N LYS A 2 6.89 22.98 -4.11
CA LYS A 2 5.93 22.29 -4.99
C LYS A 2 4.64 22.10 -4.19
N LYS A 3 3.60 22.81 -4.59
CA LYS A 3 2.26 22.73 -4.01
C LYS A 3 1.60 21.51 -4.65
N TYR A 4 1.19 20.54 -3.84
CA TYR A 4 0.66 19.25 -4.30
C TYR A 4 -0.74 18.96 -3.74
N LYS A 5 -1.44 19.99 -3.25
CA LYS A 5 -2.78 19.83 -2.70
C LYS A 5 -3.60 21.07 -3.05
N PRO A 6 -4.90 20.90 -3.39
CA PRO A 6 -5.79 22.03 -3.61
C PRO A 6 -5.97 22.81 -2.31
N ASP A 7 -5.98 24.14 -2.35
CA ASP A 7 -6.21 25.00 -1.16
C ASP A 7 -7.66 25.51 -1.04
N SER A 8 -8.45 25.31 -2.10
CA SER A 8 -9.86 25.69 -2.16
C SER A 8 -10.66 24.62 -2.87
N PHE A 9 -11.99 24.67 -2.73
CA PHE A 9 -12.89 23.80 -3.47
C PHE A 9 -12.87 24.07 -4.97
N ALA A 10 -12.58 25.30 -5.39
CA ALA A 10 -12.38 25.62 -6.80
C ALA A 10 -11.15 24.88 -7.36
N GLU A 11 -10.01 24.92 -6.65
CA GLU A 11 -8.81 24.15 -7.03
C GLU A 11 -9.07 22.64 -6.99
N TYR A 12 -9.83 22.14 -6.01
CA TYR A 12 -10.21 20.73 -5.91
C TYR A 12 -11.08 20.28 -7.10
N GLN A 13 -12.06 21.10 -7.50
CA GLN A 13 -12.94 20.79 -8.62
C GLN A 13 -12.18 20.84 -9.95
N GLU A 14 -11.30 21.83 -10.15
CA GLU A 14 -10.41 21.89 -11.32
C GLU A 14 -9.53 20.64 -11.44
N LEU A 15 -8.95 20.20 -10.31
CA LEU A 15 -8.18 18.96 -10.24
C LEU A 15 -9.04 17.71 -10.48
N SER A 16 -10.29 17.67 -9.99
CA SER A 16 -11.20 16.56 -10.28
C SER A 16 -11.54 16.51 -11.78
N ASP A 17 -11.86 17.67 -12.35
CA ASP A 17 -12.28 17.80 -13.75
C ASP A 17 -11.16 17.44 -14.73
N SER A 18 -9.89 17.74 -14.40
CA SER A 18 -8.74 17.36 -15.23
C SER A 18 -8.57 15.84 -15.38
N PHE A 19 -9.18 15.05 -14.49
CA PHE A 19 -9.14 13.59 -14.52
C PHE A 19 -10.44 12.92 -15.01
N MET A 20 -11.46 13.70 -15.42
CA MET A 20 -12.75 13.15 -15.86
C MET A 20 -12.63 12.29 -17.13
N ASP A 21 -11.83 12.76 -18.09
CA ASP A 21 -11.56 12.08 -19.36
C ASP A 21 -10.11 11.54 -19.41
N PHE A 22 -9.55 11.19 -18.26
CA PHE A 22 -8.16 10.75 -18.15
C PHE A 22 -7.89 9.44 -18.89
N GLU A 23 -6.91 9.46 -19.78
CA GLU A 23 -6.45 8.26 -20.49
C GLU A 23 -5.10 7.77 -19.98
N PHE A 24 -5.00 6.47 -19.70
CA PHE A 24 -3.73 5.82 -19.37
C PHE A 24 -2.85 5.53 -20.59
N SER A 25 -3.27 5.93 -21.80
CA SER A 25 -2.55 5.67 -23.05
C SER A 25 -1.16 6.30 -23.10
N SER A 26 -0.93 7.40 -22.35
CA SER A 26 0.35 8.10 -22.26
C SER A 26 1.16 7.76 -21.00
N ILE A 27 0.71 6.81 -20.17
CA ILE A 27 1.30 6.49 -18.87
C ILE A 27 1.76 5.05 -18.83
N GLU A 28 2.98 4.85 -18.36
CA GLU A 28 3.49 3.51 -18.08
C GLU A 28 3.22 3.17 -16.62
N ILE A 29 2.44 2.10 -16.38
CA ILE A 29 2.18 1.56 -15.04
C ILE A 29 3.06 0.33 -14.82
N LYS A 30 3.95 0.36 -13.82
CA LYS A 30 4.80 -0.79 -13.44
C LYS A 30 4.31 -1.43 -12.15
N PRO A 31 3.75 -2.64 -12.20
CA PRO A 31 3.43 -3.40 -11.00
C PRO A 31 4.69 -4.05 -10.40
N SER A 32 4.81 -4.04 -9.06
CA SER A 32 5.85 -4.78 -8.32
C SER A 32 5.35 -5.32 -6.98
N ILE A 33 6.07 -6.31 -6.43
CA ILE A 33 5.98 -6.69 -5.01
C ILE A 33 7.19 -6.06 -4.31
N ASP A 34 6.95 -5.13 -3.38
CA ASP A 34 8.04 -4.48 -2.62
C ASP A 34 8.53 -5.37 -1.47
N TYR A 35 7.62 -6.16 -0.87
CA TYR A 35 8.01 -7.22 0.04
C TYR A 35 6.91 -8.28 0.21
N LEU A 36 7.33 -9.45 0.68
CA LEU A 36 6.44 -10.49 1.18
C LEU A 36 6.97 -11.05 2.50
N LYS A 37 6.06 -11.21 3.46
CA LYS A 37 6.30 -11.83 4.77
C LYS A 37 5.54 -13.14 4.93
N PHE A 38 6.23 -14.15 5.44
CA PHE A 38 5.65 -15.43 5.84
C PHE A 38 6.28 -15.91 7.14
N SER A 39 5.62 -16.81 7.86
CA SER A 39 6.09 -17.31 9.14
C SER A 39 6.08 -18.84 9.17
N ILE A 40 7.13 -19.43 9.72
CA ILE A 40 7.27 -20.87 9.98
C ILE A 40 7.21 -21.09 11.49
N SER A 41 6.56 -22.18 11.93
CA SER A 41 6.49 -22.56 13.35
C SER A 41 7.86 -23.02 13.87
N PHE A 42 8.16 -22.78 15.15
CA PHE A 42 9.36 -23.31 15.79
C PHE A 42 9.38 -24.83 15.92
N ILE A 43 8.21 -25.47 15.84
CA ILE A 43 8.12 -26.94 15.79
C ILE A 43 8.82 -27.45 14.53
N ASP A 44 8.60 -26.74 13.42
CA ASP A 44 9.14 -27.10 12.10
C ASP A 44 10.58 -26.57 11.93
N LEU A 45 10.81 -25.31 12.29
CA LEU A 45 12.12 -24.66 12.21
C LEU A 45 12.48 -23.98 13.54
N PRO A 46 13.17 -24.69 14.45
CA PRO A 46 13.64 -24.12 15.70
C PRO A 46 14.55 -22.91 15.48
N SER A 47 14.45 -21.90 16.35
CA SER A 47 15.22 -20.65 16.27
C SER A 47 16.73 -20.85 16.08
N ARG A 48 17.31 -21.81 16.81
CA ARG A 48 18.74 -22.15 16.73
C ARG A 48 19.18 -22.71 15.38
N ASN A 49 18.24 -23.24 14.58
CA ASN A 49 18.53 -23.86 13.28
C ASN A 49 18.30 -22.90 12.11
N VAL A 50 17.76 -21.69 12.34
CA VAL A 50 17.42 -20.76 11.25
C VAL A 50 18.66 -20.37 10.43
N SER A 51 19.79 -20.10 11.08
CA SER A 51 21.03 -19.75 10.39
C SER A 51 21.57 -20.91 9.53
N ASP A 52 21.50 -22.13 10.04
CA ASP A 52 21.99 -23.32 9.32
C ASP A 52 21.08 -23.63 8.14
N TYR A 53 19.76 -23.57 8.36
CA TYR A 53 18.75 -23.66 7.29
C TYR A 53 19.00 -22.67 6.15
N LEU A 54 19.30 -21.40 6.48
CA LEU A 54 19.61 -20.39 5.47
C LEU A 54 20.90 -20.71 4.70
N LYS A 55 21.96 -21.11 5.40
CA LYS A 55 23.25 -21.47 4.77
C LYS A 55 23.14 -22.70 3.86
N GLU A 56 22.40 -23.72 4.30
CA GLU A 56 22.13 -24.93 3.51
C GLU A 56 21.39 -24.61 2.20
N ASN A 57 20.59 -23.54 2.19
CA ASN A 57 19.90 -23.02 1.02
C ASN A 57 20.68 -21.91 0.28
N GLY A 58 21.98 -21.76 0.55
CA GLY A 58 22.87 -20.88 -0.21
C GLY A 58 22.85 -19.41 0.21
N PHE A 59 22.20 -19.06 1.33
CA PHE A 59 22.26 -17.70 1.86
C PHE A 59 23.55 -17.44 2.64
N GLU A 60 24.10 -16.25 2.43
CA GLU A 60 25.14 -15.65 3.26
C GLU A 60 24.48 -14.85 4.40
N ILE A 61 24.88 -15.13 5.65
CA ILE A 61 24.43 -14.34 6.81
C ILE A 61 25.28 -13.08 6.91
N THR A 62 24.68 -11.92 6.65
CA THR A 62 25.38 -10.63 6.69
C THR A 62 25.39 -10.02 8.08
N ARG A 63 24.30 -10.19 8.84
CA ARG A 63 24.19 -9.70 10.22
C ARG A 63 23.32 -10.62 11.08
N SER A 64 23.62 -10.67 12.37
CA SER A 64 22.79 -11.32 13.38
C SER A 64 22.87 -10.50 14.66
N TYR A 65 21.72 -10.15 15.24
CA TYR A 65 21.66 -9.33 16.44
C TYR A 65 20.44 -9.63 17.29
N PRO A 66 20.54 -9.42 18.61
CA PRO A 66 19.39 -9.51 19.51
C PRO A 66 18.40 -8.36 19.32
N ASP A 67 17.15 -8.56 19.75
CA ASP A 67 16.08 -7.56 19.79
C ASP A 67 15.96 -7.11 21.25
N GLY A 68 16.12 -5.81 21.51
CA GLY A 68 15.77 -5.21 22.80
C GLY A 68 16.50 -5.73 24.04
N GLY A 69 17.84 -5.79 24.04
CA GLY A 69 18.63 -6.06 25.25
C GLY A 69 18.67 -7.52 25.73
N ASP A 70 17.97 -8.44 25.05
CA ASP A 70 18.08 -9.88 25.26
C ASP A 70 19.43 -10.40 24.69
N ALA A 71 19.99 -11.48 25.24
CA ALA A 71 21.20 -12.11 24.70
C ALA A 71 20.89 -13.05 23.52
N THR A 72 19.62 -13.34 23.27
CA THR A 72 19.19 -14.27 22.22
C THR A 72 19.18 -13.58 20.85
N ILE A 73 19.84 -14.16 19.84
CA ILE A 73 19.74 -13.68 18.45
C ILE A 73 18.30 -13.84 18.00
N THR A 74 17.62 -12.72 17.76
CA THR A 74 16.22 -12.70 17.32
C THR A 74 16.05 -12.08 15.93
N ASN A 75 17.07 -11.42 15.39
CA ASN A 75 17.06 -10.88 14.03
C ASN A 75 18.26 -11.37 13.25
N ILE A 76 18.01 -11.87 12.05
CA ILE A 76 19.02 -12.33 11.10
C ILE A 76 18.80 -11.61 9.78
N GLN A 77 19.85 -11.03 9.23
CA GLN A 77 19.88 -10.49 7.87
C GLN A 77 20.73 -11.43 7.03
N ALA A 78 20.17 -11.85 5.91
CA ALA A 78 20.81 -12.78 5.00
C ALA A 78 20.66 -12.28 3.55
N GLN A 79 21.57 -12.70 2.69
CA GLN A 79 21.54 -12.38 1.28
C GLN A 79 21.90 -13.60 0.43
N ILE A 80 21.48 -13.61 -0.82
CA ILE A 80 21.84 -14.64 -1.80
C ILE A 80 22.07 -14.00 -3.17
N SER A 81 23.02 -14.53 -3.93
CA SER A 81 23.24 -14.15 -5.32
C SER A 81 22.60 -15.16 -6.25
N ILE A 82 21.64 -14.73 -7.08
CA ILE A 82 20.97 -15.57 -8.08
C ILE A 82 21.11 -14.88 -9.42
N GLY A 83 21.75 -15.54 -10.39
CA GLY A 83 21.97 -14.96 -11.72
C GLY A 83 22.78 -13.65 -11.72
N GLY A 84 23.67 -13.45 -10.74
CA GLY A 84 24.48 -12.25 -10.59
C GLY A 84 23.79 -11.07 -9.88
N LYS A 85 22.51 -11.19 -9.51
CA LYS A 85 21.78 -10.20 -8.71
C LYS A 85 21.71 -10.65 -7.24
N TRP A 86 21.90 -9.70 -6.32
CA TRP A 86 21.78 -9.93 -4.88
C TRP A 86 20.37 -9.69 -4.38
N TYR A 87 19.88 -10.60 -3.54
CA TYR A 87 18.57 -10.53 -2.89
C TYR A 87 18.72 -10.56 -1.38
N GLY A 88 17.91 -9.75 -0.69
CA GLY A 88 17.91 -9.67 0.77
C GLY A 88 16.74 -10.43 1.41
N LEU A 89 17.03 -11.11 2.52
CA LEU A 89 16.05 -11.78 3.36
C LEU A 89 16.26 -11.36 4.82
N PHE A 90 15.19 -10.85 5.44
CA PHE A 90 15.18 -10.52 6.86
C PHE A 90 14.40 -11.56 7.63
N CYS A 91 14.99 -12.12 8.67
CA CYS A 91 14.34 -13.10 9.53
C CYS A 91 14.21 -12.53 10.93
N LYS A 92 12.99 -12.55 11.47
CA LYS A 92 12.69 -12.23 12.86
C LYS A 92 12.20 -13.48 13.58
N VAL A 93 13.02 -13.97 14.50
CA VAL A 93 12.70 -15.04 15.44
C VAL A 93 11.95 -14.42 16.61
N VAL A 94 10.71 -14.85 16.86
CA VAL A 94 9.88 -14.31 17.94
C VAL A 94 9.61 -15.41 18.97
N PRO A 95 10.43 -15.53 20.04
CA PRO A 95 10.31 -16.63 21.01
C PRO A 95 8.92 -16.73 21.64
N LYS A 96 8.34 -15.59 22.02
CA LYS A 96 7.01 -15.52 22.65
C LYS A 96 5.88 -16.05 21.75
N CYS A 97 6.07 -16.00 20.43
CA CYS A 97 5.06 -16.44 19.46
C CYS A 97 5.40 -17.78 18.82
N PHE A 98 6.50 -18.42 19.23
CA PHE A 98 7.01 -19.69 18.68
C PHE A 98 7.05 -19.73 17.15
N ARG A 99 7.47 -18.61 16.52
CA ARG A 99 7.49 -18.45 15.06
C ARG A 99 8.71 -17.69 14.59
N THR A 100 9.24 -18.11 13.45
CA THR A 100 10.24 -17.38 12.68
C THR A 100 9.54 -16.71 11.51
N THR A 101 9.62 -15.40 11.41
CA THR A 101 9.04 -14.62 10.30
C THR A 101 10.14 -14.24 9.33
N PHE A 102 9.94 -14.57 8.07
CA PHE A 102 10.81 -14.23 6.96
C PHE A 102 10.18 -13.08 6.18
N ARG A 103 11.02 -12.13 5.74
CA ARG A 103 10.63 -11.01 4.86
C ARG A 103 11.59 -10.95 3.68
N MET A 104 11.06 -11.24 2.50
CA MET A 104 11.74 -11.00 1.23
C MET A 104 11.58 -9.52 0.87
N VAL A 105 12.65 -8.87 0.43
CA VAL A 105 12.63 -7.44 0.04
C VAL A 105 12.89 -7.32 -1.46
N ASP A 106 12.07 -6.51 -2.12
CA ASP A 106 12.02 -6.31 -3.57
C ASP A 106 12.16 -7.63 -4.37
N PRO A 107 11.38 -8.68 -4.03
CA PRO A 107 11.52 -9.97 -4.70
C PRO A 107 11.08 -9.90 -6.16
N ASP A 108 11.86 -10.53 -7.04
CA ASP A 108 11.47 -10.80 -8.41
C ASP A 108 11.25 -12.29 -8.64
N LYS A 109 10.95 -12.67 -9.89
CA LYS A 109 10.69 -14.05 -10.29
C LYS A 109 11.79 -15.02 -9.86
N ASN A 110 13.06 -14.66 -10.02
CA ASN A 110 14.18 -15.57 -9.72
C ASN A 110 14.25 -15.82 -8.22
N PHE A 111 14.04 -14.78 -7.41
CA PHE A 111 14.03 -14.94 -5.97
C PHE A 111 12.84 -15.76 -5.51
N PHE A 112 11.63 -15.51 -6.05
CA PHE A 112 10.46 -16.33 -5.77
C PHE A 112 10.68 -17.81 -6.11
N ASN A 113 11.23 -18.12 -7.29
CA ASN A 113 11.51 -19.49 -7.70
C ASN A 113 12.49 -20.20 -6.76
N HIS A 114 13.55 -19.51 -6.35
CA HIS A 114 14.48 -20.04 -5.35
C HIS A 114 13.76 -20.31 -4.01
N MET A 115 12.95 -19.35 -3.57
CA MET A 115 12.19 -19.48 -2.32
C MET A 115 11.19 -20.63 -2.39
N PHE A 116 10.49 -20.84 -3.51
CA PHE A 116 9.61 -22.00 -3.69
C PHE A 116 10.37 -23.33 -3.58
N GLY A 117 11.59 -23.40 -4.11
CA GLY A 117 12.43 -24.59 -4.03
C GLY A 117 12.90 -24.94 -2.62
N MET A 118 13.10 -23.95 -1.74
CA MET A 118 13.56 -24.18 -0.37
C MET A 118 12.43 -24.32 0.67
N MET A 119 11.17 -24.05 0.32
CA MET A 119 10.04 -24.14 1.24
C MET A 119 9.52 -25.57 1.37
N TYR A 120 10.09 -26.35 2.29
CA TYR A 120 9.58 -27.68 2.65
C TYR A 120 8.84 -27.73 4.00
N TYR A 121 8.87 -26.65 4.77
CA TYR A 121 8.11 -26.53 6.02
C TYR A 121 6.74 -25.88 5.78
N PRO A 122 5.71 -26.25 6.55
CA PRO A 122 4.46 -25.49 6.61
C PRO A 122 4.72 -24.03 7.01
N TYR A 123 4.14 -23.10 6.26
CA TYR A 123 4.23 -21.67 6.54
C TYR A 123 2.87 -21.00 6.47
N VAL A 124 2.80 -19.79 7.03
CA VAL A 124 1.62 -18.92 6.95
C VAL A 124 2.05 -17.58 6.38
N LEU A 125 1.39 -17.13 5.31
CA LEU A 125 1.55 -15.77 4.81
C LEU A 125 1.08 -14.77 5.88
N SER A 126 1.89 -13.76 6.16
CA SER A 126 1.52 -12.71 7.12
C SER A 126 1.16 -11.40 6.43
N GLU A 127 1.94 -11.00 5.42
CA GLU A 127 1.76 -9.73 4.72
C GLU A 127 2.44 -9.74 3.35
N VAL A 128 1.87 -9.08 2.35
CA VAL A 128 2.52 -8.77 1.06
C VAL A 128 2.22 -7.31 0.74
N GLU A 129 3.22 -6.56 0.28
CA GLU A 129 3.04 -5.20 -0.24
C GLU A 129 3.19 -5.20 -1.75
N TYR A 130 2.09 -4.88 -2.42
CA TYR A 130 1.99 -4.72 -3.86
C TYR A 130 2.00 -3.23 -4.19
N SER A 131 2.64 -2.88 -5.29
CA SER A 131 2.86 -1.48 -5.67
C SER A 131 2.58 -1.28 -7.16
N LEU A 132 2.07 -0.10 -7.50
CA LEU A 132 1.94 0.40 -8.86
C LEU A 132 2.71 1.72 -8.98
N ASP A 133 3.65 1.77 -9.90
CA ASP A 133 4.42 2.97 -10.24
C ASP A 133 3.85 3.60 -11.50
N PHE A 134 3.42 4.87 -11.42
CA PHE A 134 2.92 5.65 -12.54
C PHE A 134 4.03 6.53 -13.10
N HIS A 135 4.49 6.23 -14.32
CA HIS A 135 5.53 6.97 -15.02
C HIS A 135 4.96 7.78 -16.19
N GLY A 136 5.59 8.92 -16.51
CA GLY A 136 5.25 9.72 -17.68
C GLY A 136 4.07 10.69 -17.50
N CYS A 137 3.63 10.90 -16.25
CA CYS A 137 2.59 11.87 -15.91
C CYS A 137 3.16 13.12 -15.23
N ASP A 138 2.34 14.17 -15.08
CA ASP A 138 2.60 15.18 -14.05
C ASP A 138 2.46 14.50 -12.68
N ASN A 139 3.60 14.13 -12.10
CA ASN A 139 3.64 13.41 -10.82
C ASN A 139 3.00 14.22 -9.68
N GLY A 140 3.04 15.56 -9.76
CA GLY A 140 2.44 16.41 -8.75
C GLY A 140 0.91 16.35 -8.84
N GLU A 141 0.37 16.50 -10.05
CA GLU A 141 -1.07 16.46 -10.29
C GLU A 141 -1.66 15.08 -10.01
N MET A 142 -1.04 14.01 -10.52
CA MET A 142 -1.45 12.61 -10.24
C MET A 142 -1.42 12.28 -8.75
N PHE A 143 -0.37 12.68 -8.03
CA PHE A 143 -0.32 12.50 -6.58
C PHE A 143 -1.44 13.28 -5.89
N SER A 144 -1.61 14.56 -6.24
CA SER A 144 -2.64 15.44 -5.65
C SER A 144 -4.03 14.83 -5.83
N PHE A 145 -4.33 14.35 -7.04
CA PHE A 145 -5.60 13.72 -7.38
C PHE A 145 -5.82 12.43 -6.58
N LEU A 146 -4.88 11.48 -6.65
CA LEU A 146 -5.01 10.21 -5.91
C LEU A 146 -5.08 10.41 -4.39
N ALA A 147 -4.34 11.38 -3.85
CA ALA A 147 -4.33 11.69 -2.42
C ALA A 147 -5.66 12.29 -1.93
N SER A 148 -6.28 13.15 -2.74
CA SER A 148 -7.53 13.85 -2.40
C SER A 148 -8.80 13.05 -2.72
N HIS A 149 -8.76 12.17 -3.73
CA HIS A 149 -9.93 11.42 -4.21
C HIS A 149 -9.90 9.94 -3.79
N GLY A 150 -8.72 9.40 -3.47
CA GLY A 150 -8.54 8.02 -3.07
C GLY A 150 -9.01 7.75 -1.64
N ASN A 151 -9.72 6.63 -1.45
CA ASN A 151 -10.05 6.09 -0.13
C ASN A 151 -10.27 4.58 -0.18
N LEU A 152 -10.36 3.93 0.98
CA LEU A 152 -10.73 2.53 1.08
C LEU A 152 -12.22 2.38 1.42
N LYS A 153 -12.92 1.45 0.75
CA LYS A 153 -14.34 1.15 1.02
C LYS A 153 -14.66 0.84 2.49
N LYS A 154 -13.68 0.28 3.21
CA LYS A 154 -13.72 0.02 4.66
C LYS A 154 -12.31 0.23 5.21
N PRO A 155 -11.93 1.46 5.59
CA PRO A 155 -10.54 1.79 5.90
C PRO A 155 -10.03 1.10 7.17
N GLY A 156 -10.94 0.71 8.08
CA GLY A 156 -10.55 0.12 9.36
C GLY A 156 -10.06 1.20 10.31
N ASN A 157 -8.91 0.97 10.95
CA ASN A 157 -8.34 1.92 11.92
C ASN A 157 -7.73 3.12 11.19
N LEU A 158 -8.06 4.32 11.66
CA LEU A 158 -7.48 5.58 11.23
C LEU A 158 -6.48 6.06 12.29
N PHE A 159 -5.58 6.96 11.89
CA PHE A 159 -4.57 7.53 12.77
C PHE A 159 -4.21 8.94 12.31
N THR A 160 -3.64 9.73 13.21
CA THR A 160 -3.04 11.01 12.82
C THR A 160 -1.61 10.75 12.35
N VAL A 161 -1.27 11.25 11.16
CA VAL A 161 0.09 11.14 10.61
C VAL A 161 0.97 12.20 11.28
N ASP A 162 2.08 11.79 11.87
CA ASP A 162 3.04 12.74 12.44
C ASP A 162 3.77 13.47 11.30
N GLU A 163 3.83 14.81 11.36
CA GLU A 163 4.34 15.69 10.29
C GLU A 163 5.83 15.51 9.95
N TYR A 164 6.59 14.81 10.78
CA TYR A 164 8.04 15.04 10.85
C TYR A 164 8.94 14.18 9.95
N ASP A 165 8.47 13.12 9.28
CA ASP A 165 9.44 12.10 8.82
C ASP A 165 9.30 11.53 7.40
N TYR A 166 8.36 11.96 6.55
CA TYR A 166 8.19 11.33 5.23
C TYR A 166 7.98 12.32 4.08
N PRO A 167 8.49 12.01 2.86
CA PRO A 167 8.03 12.67 1.63
C PRO A 167 6.50 12.63 1.58
N PRO A 168 5.83 13.56 0.86
CA PRO A 168 4.38 13.72 0.91
C PRO A 168 3.70 12.37 0.64
N THR A 169 3.21 11.76 1.72
CA THR A 169 2.63 10.42 1.74
C THR A 169 1.24 10.56 2.29
N GLN A 170 0.27 10.18 1.46
CA GLN A 170 -1.12 10.11 1.87
C GLN A 170 -1.46 8.67 2.23
N TYR A 171 -1.84 8.45 3.48
CA TYR A 171 -2.34 7.16 3.93
C TYR A 171 -3.86 7.11 3.75
N PHE A 172 -4.42 5.97 3.37
CA PHE A 172 -5.88 5.78 3.32
C PHE A 172 -6.43 5.09 4.58
N ASN A 173 -5.53 4.54 5.40
CA ASN A 173 -5.78 4.01 6.73
C ASN A 173 -4.46 3.75 7.48
N ASN A 174 -4.54 3.29 8.73
CA ASN A 174 -3.37 2.83 9.48
C ASN A 174 -2.85 1.49 8.91
N VAL A 175 -1.89 1.59 8.00
CA VAL A 175 -1.24 0.44 7.35
C VAL A 175 -0.53 -0.48 8.34
N ARG A 176 -0.12 0.02 9.51
CA ARG A 176 0.59 -0.77 10.54
C ARG A 176 -0.39 -1.62 11.33
N ASP A 177 -1.52 -1.06 11.75
CA ASP A 177 -2.45 -1.69 12.68
C ASP A 177 -3.65 -2.40 12.02
N THR A 178 -3.89 -2.17 10.73
CA THR A 178 -4.88 -2.94 9.97
C THR A 178 -4.49 -4.42 9.90
N ASN A 179 -5.48 -5.32 9.90
CA ASN A 179 -5.27 -6.78 9.74
C ASN A 179 -5.76 -7.31 8.38
N GLN A 180 -6.25 -6.44 7.50
CA GLN A 180 -6.78 -6.80 6.19
C GLN A 180 -5.98 -6.15 5.06
N VAL A 181 -6.13 -4.84 4.92
CA VAL A 181 -5.58 -4.07 3.81
C VAL A 181 -5.05 -2.76 4.38
N GLY A 182 -3.82 -2.41 4.04
CA GLY A 182 -3.25 -1.08 4.18
C GLY A 182 -3.09 -0.45 2.81
N CYS A 183 -3.32 0.86 2.66
CA CYS A 183 -3.06 1.54 1.40
C CYS A 183 -2.51 2.95 1.64
N LYS A 184 -1.58 3.37 0.77
CA LYS A 184 -0.98 4.71 0.77
C LYS A 184 -0.50 5.07 -0.63
N VAL A 185 -0.38 6.37 -0.89
CA VAL A 185 0.17 6.94 -2.12
C VAL A 185 1.22 7.99 -1.78
N TYR A 186 2.30 8.07 -2.56
CA TYR A 186 3.37 9.04 -2.37
C TYR A 186 4.17 9.25 -3.66
N ILE A 187 4.94 10.34 -3.72
CA ILE A 187 5.93 10.55 -4.78
C ILE A 187 7.22 9.84 -4.38
N LYS A 188 7.68 8.89 -5.20
CA LYS A 188 8.91 8.15 -4.98
C LYS A 188 10.01 8.70 -5.87
N GLU A 189 11.15 8.99 -5.26
CA GLU A 189 12.38 9.36 -5.93
C GLU A 189 13.33 8.16 -5.84
N LYS A 190 13.73 7.60 -6.99
CA LYS A 190 14.67 6.48 -7.07
C LYS A 190 15.67 6.77 -8.19
N GLU A 191 16.93 6.95 -7.80
CA GLU A 191 18.01 7.33 -8.73
C GLU A 191 17.65 8.61 -9.51
N ALA A 192 17.53 8.53 -10.84
CA ALA A 192 17.12 9.64 -11.70
C ALA A 192 15.62 9.65 -12.03
N LEU A 193 14.84 8.73 -11.47
CA LEU A 193 13.41 8.58 -11.74
C LEU A 193 12.57 9.17 -10.60
N VAL A 194 11.55 9.91 -10.98
CA VAL A 194 10.49 10.41 -10.09
C VAL A 194 9.17 9.91 -10.65
N PHE A 195 8.36 9.27 -9.80
CA PHE A 195 7.06 8.71 -10.16
C PHE A 195 6.11 8.72 -8.97
N VAL A 196 4.81 8.65 -9.24
CA VAL A 196 3.81 8.42 -8.19
C VAL A 196 3.74 6.93 -7.92
N ARG A 197 3.80 6.54 -6.65
CA ARG A 197 3.65 5.15 -6.23
C ARG A 197 2.39 5.00 -5.38
N LEU A 198 1.59 4.01 -5.73
CA LEU A 198 0.43 3.56 -4.95
C LEU A 198 0.72 2.16 -4.40
N GLU A 199 0.69 2.02 -3.08
CA GLU A 199 0.99 0.75 -2.40
C GLU A 199 -0.25 0.19 -1.71
N VAL A 200 -0.43 -1.12 -1.79
CA VAL A 200 -1.44 -1.90 -1.06
C VAL A 200 -0.76 -3.06 -0.33
N SER A 201 -0.84 -3.04 1.00
CA SER A 201 -0.40 -4.14 1.85
C SER A 201 -1.59 -5.07 2.13
N ILE A 202 -1.53 -6.32 1.66
CA ILE A 202 -2.51 -7.37 1.95
C ILE A 202 -2.01 -8.19 3.15
N LYS A 203 -2.88 -8.39 4.14
CA LYS A 203 -2.58 -9.11 5.39
C LYS A 203 -3.47 -10.34 5.58
N GLN A 204 -3.13 -11.16 6.57
CA GLN A 204 -3.76 -12.46 6.88
C GLN A 204 -5.28 -12.56 6.69
N ARG A 205 -6.08 -11.60 7.16
CA ARG A 205 -7.54 -11.67 6.99
C ARG A 205 -7.93 -11.50 5.52
N GLN A 206 -7.23 -10.66 4.77
CA GLN A 206 -7.50 -10.45 3.35
C GLN A 206 -7.00 -11.60 2.48
N PHE A 207 -5.88 -12.24 2.82
CA PHE A 207 -5.43 -13.48 2.16
C PHE A 207 -6.51 -14.55 2.16
N ARG A 208 -7.14 -14.80 3.32
CA ARG A 208 -8.25 -15.75 3.46
C ARG A 208 -9.47 -15.38 2.60
N VAL A 209 -9.77 -14.07 2.48
CA VAL A 209 -10.88 -13.59 1.64
C VAL A 209 -10.59 -13.73 0.15
N LEU A 210 -9.31 -13.71 -0.26
CA LEU A 210 -8.88 -13.90 -1.64
C LEU A 210 -8.54 -15.37 -1.98
N GLY A 211 -8.54 -16.27 -1.00
CA GLY A 211 -8.11 -17.66 -1.22
C GLY A 211 -6.60 -17.80 -1.47
N ILE A 212 -5.79 -16.85 -0.99
CA ILE A 212 -4.33 -16.87 -1.13
C ILE A 212 -3.74 -17.54 0.11
N ASP A 213 -3.18 -18.74 -0.03
CA ASP A 213 -2.64 -19.53 1.07
C ASP A 213 -1.14 -19.88 0.92
N SER A 214 -0.56 -19.59 -0.25
CA SER A 214 0.81 -19.96 -0.62
C SER A 214 1.59 -18.78 -1.19
N LEU A 215 2.92 -18.84 -1.10
CA LEU A 215 3.80 -17.86 -1.73
C LEU A 215 3.53 -17.77 -3.23
N PHE A 216 3.31 -18.90 -3.89
CA PHE A 216 2.96 -18.95 -5.31
C PHE A 216 1.61 -18.26 -5.56
N GLY A 217 0.58 -18.55 -4.78
CA GLY A 217 -0.70 -17.84 -4.89
C GLY A 217 -0.57 -16.32 -4.75
N ALA A 218 0.33 -15.85 -3.89
CA ALA A 218 0.62 -14.42 -3.73
C ALA A 218 1.34 -13.80 -4.95
N THR A 219 1.99 -14.58 -5.81
CA THR A 219 2.57 -14.04 -7.07
C THR A 219 1.60 -14.06 -8.24
N GLN A 220 0.51 -14.83 -8.15
CA GLN A 220 -0.48 -15.00 -9.22
C GLN A 220 -1.64 -14.00 -9.19
N VAL A 221 -1.78 -13.22 -8.11
CA VAL A 221 -2.86 -12.22 -8.03
C VAL A 221 -2.68 -11.11 -9.07
N THR A 222 -3.78 -10.66 -9.64
CA THR A 222 -3.75 -9.53 -10.57
C THR A 222 -3.83 -8.20 -9.82
N ALA A 223 -3.38 -7.13 -10.48
CA ALA A 223 -3.46 -5.79 -9.89
C ALA A 223 -4.90 -5.36 -9.61
N ASP A 224 -5.86 -5.65 -10.48
CA ASP A 224 -7.26 -5.31 -10.23
C ASP A 224 -7.84 -6.03 -8.99
N GLU A 225 -7.43 -7.27 -8.70
CA GLU A 225 -7.82 -7.99 -7.48
C GLU A 225 -7.23 -7.37 -6.21
N VAL A 226 -5.97 -6.97 -6.26
CA VAL A 226 -5.26 -6.33 -5.13
C VAL A 226 -5.87 -4.98 -4.82
N PHE A 227 -6.10 -4.15 -5.85
CA PHE A 227 -6.57 -2.78 -5.70
C PHE A 227 -8.10 -2.65 -5.65
N ARG A 228 -8.89 -3.73 -5.73
CA ARG A 228 -10.38 -3.71 -5.75
C ARG A 228 -11.08 -2.97 -4.60
N LYS A 229 -10.39 -2.76 -3.47
CA LYS A 229 -10.95 -2.06 -2.30
C LYS A 229 -10.68 -0.56 -2.31
N LEU A 230 -9.78 -0.10 -3.18
CA LEU A 230 -9.55 1.32 -3.43
C LEU A 230 -10.77 1.88 -4.19
N GLN A 231 -11.23 3.02 -3.71
CA GLN A 231 -12.29 3.80 -4.34
C GLN A 231 -11.73 5.19 -4.66
N ILE A 232 -11.96 5.65 -5.87
CA ILE A 232 -11.70 7.00 -6.33
C ILE A 232 -13.05 7.69 -6.42
N GLN A 233 -13.25 8.71 -5.58
CA GLN A 233 -14.52 9.40 -5.46
C GLN A 233 -14.30 10.91 -5.40
N ALA A 234 -15.31 11.66 -5.84
CA ALA A 234 -15.39 13.11 -5.67
C ALA A 234 -16.35 13.45 -4.52
N PHE A 235 -15.99 14.47 -3.73
CA PHE A 235 -16.86 15.04 -2.72
C PHE A 235 -17.71 16.17 -3.31
N ASP A 236 -19.02 16.03 -3.21
CA ASP A 236 -20.00 17.01 -3.70
C ASP A 236 -20.26 18.06 -2.61
N PHE A 237 -19.39 19.08 -2.57
CA PHE A 237 -19.43 20.13 -1.55
C PHE A 237 -20.70 20.99 -1.65
N GLU A 238 -21.16 21.32 -2.85
CA GLU A 238 -22.38 22.09 -3.05
C GLU A 238 -23.60 21.36 -2.46
N ASN A 239 -23.73 20.06 -2.75
CA ASN A 239 -24.79 19.25 -2.18
C ASN A 239 -24.62 19.09 -0.66
N PHE A 240 -23.39 19.02 -0.15
CA PHE A 240 -23.11 19.03 1.29
C PHE A 240 -23.67 20.27 1.97
N LEU A 241 -23.28 21.46 1.52
CA LEU A 241 -23.74 22.73 2.06
C LEU A 241 -25.25 22.92 1.93
N LYS A 242 -25.81 22.63 0.75
CA LYS A 242 -27.26 22.73 0.50
C LYS A 242 -28.07 21.91 1.51
N ASN A 243 -27.58 20.72 1.85
CA ASN A 243 -28.27 19.83 2.80
C ASN A 243 -28.13 20.23 4.26
N LEU A 244 -27.15 21.07 4.59
CA LEU A 244 -27.01 21.68 5.91
C LEU A 244 -27.75 23.04 6.00
N GLY A 245 -28.27 23.54 4.88
CA GLY A 245 -28.95 24.84 4.82
C GLY A 245 -27.99 26.03 4.94
N ILE A 246 -26.69 25.80 4.71
CA ILE A 246 -25.62 26.81 4.85
C ILE A 246 -25.63 27.74 3.64
N GLN A 247 -25.62 29.05 3.87
CA GLN A 247 -25.54 30.09 2.83
C GLN A 247 -24.67 31.26 3.30
N GLY A 248 -24.02 31.96 2.37
CA GLY A 248 -23.30 33.21 2.66
C GLY A 248 -21.96 33.00 3.39
N TYR A 249 -21.70 33.76 4.45
CA TYR A 249 -20.39 33.81 5.13
C TYR A 249 -19.95 32.47 5.74
N GLU A 250 -20.89 31.64 6.19
CA GLU A 250 -20.61 30.30 6.72
C GLU A 250 -19.99 29.37 5.66
N TYR A 251 -20.11 29.69 4.36
CA TYR A 251 -19.47 28.94 3.29
C TYR A 251 -17.95 28.84 3.47
N GLN A 252 -17.30 29.96 3.80
CA GLN A 252 -15.84 30.06 3.88
C GLN A 252 -15.28 29.25 5.06
N ASP A 253 -15.98 29.25 6.18
CA ASP A 253 -15.58 28.48 7.37
C ASP A 253 -15.65 26.97 7.08
N PHE A 254 -16.74 26.51 6.46
CA PHE A 254 -16.88 25.10 6.08
C PHE A 254 -15.89 24.67 5.00
N GLU A 255 -15.60 25.54 4.03
CA GLU A 255 -14.56 25.28 3.04
C GLU A 255 -13.20 25.10 3.73
N GLN A 256 -12.82 26.03 4.62
CA GLN A 256 -11.56 25.93 5.36
C GLN A 256 -11.47 24.66 6.19
N ASP A 257 -12.54 24.28 6.91
CA ASP A 257 -12.53 23.08 7.72
C ASP A 257 -12.41 21.80 6.88
N ILE A 258 -13.12 21.72 5.75
CA ILE A 258 -13.05 20.54 4.88
C ILE A 258 -11.73 20.47 4.14
N MET A 259 -11.20 21.59 3.64
CA MET A 259 -9.87 21.64 3.04
C MET A 259 -8.80 21.33 4.08
N GLY A 260 -8.97 21.77 5.33
CA GLY A 260 -8.12 21.42 6.46
C GLY A 260 -8.15 19.92 6.76
N ALA A 261 -9.32 19.27 6.73
CA ALA A 261 -9.44 17.83 6.88
C ALA A 261 -8.80 17.07 5.70
N MET A 262 -9.02 17.55 4.47
CA MET A 262 -8.51 16.92 3.25
C MET A 262 -6.99 17.02 3.14
N ASN A 263 -6.42 18.16 3.50
CA ASN A 263 -4.99 18.42 3.37
C ASN A 263 -4.19 18.06 4.62
N GLY A 264 -4.84 18.03 5.78
CA GLY A 264 -4.24 17.74 7.06
C GLY A 264 -3.92 16.26 7.26
N ASN A 265 -3.47 15.96 8.47
CA ASN A 265 -2.96 14.64 8.85
C ASN A 265 -3.89 13.84 9.77
N ALA A 266 -4.92 14.48 10.31
CA ALA A 266 -5.89 13.85 11.20
C ALA A 266 -6.73 12.82 10.43
N ASN A 267 -7.01 11.66 11.03
CA ASN A 267 -7.78 10.58 10.41
C ASN A 267 -7.24 10.16 9.03
N CYS A 268 -5.91 10.14 8.93
CA CYS A 268 -5.12 9.94 7.73
C CYS A 268 -5.14 11.10 6.72
N GLY A 269 -6.02 12.09 6.83
CA GLY A 269 -6.21 13.13 5.81
C GLY A 269 -7.06 12.68 4.62
N GLY A 270 -7.02 13.45 3.54
CA GLY A 270 -7.68 13.16 2.26
C GLY A 270 -9.19 12.94 2.40
N LEU A 271 -9.76 12.21 1.44
CA LEU A 271 -11.20 11.93 1.44
C LEU A 271 -11.67 11.11 2.65
N THR A 272 -10.79 10.32 3.24
CA THR A 272 -11.10 9.54 4.45
C THR A 272 -11.41 10.46 5.64
N ALA A 273 -10.63 11.53 5.83
CA ALA A 273 -10.88 12.53 6.87
C ALA A 273 -12.17 13.34 6.57
N VAL A 274 -12.40 13.72 5.31
CA VAL A 274 -13.63 14.42 4.90
C VAL A 274 -14.87 13.57 5.13
N LYS A 275 -14.81 12.26 4.83
CA LYS A 275 -15.89 11.31 5.18
C LYS A 275 -16.16 11.28 6.67
N LYS A 276 -15.12 11.20 7.50
CA LYS A 276 -15.25 11.20 8.97
C LYS A 276 -15.86 12.50 9.49
N MET A 277 -15.49 13.62 8.91
CA MET A 277 -16.09 14.91 9.22
C MET A 277 -17.57 14.94 8.82
N ALA A 278 -17.91 14.51 7.60
CA ALA A 278 -19.29 14.46 7.11
C ALA A 278 -20.19 13.52 7.95
N GLU A 279 -19.65 12.40 8.45
CA GLU A 279 -20.35 11.48 9.38
C GLU A 279 -20.82 12.19 10.66
N ALA A 280 -20.09 13.22 11.12
CA ALA A 280 -20.47 13.98 12.32
C ALA A 280 -21.72 14.85 12.10
N PHE A 281 -22.00 15.24 10.85
CA PHE A 281 -23.18 16.03 10.49
C PHE A 281 -24.38 15.16 10.08
N LYS A 282 -24.15 14.03 9.39
CA LYS A 282 -25.20 13.08 9.02
C LYS A 282 -24.75 11.61 9.12
N PRO A 283 -25.57 10.70 9.68
CA PRO A 283 -25.25 9.28 9.84
C PRO A 283 -25.04 8.48 8.53
N ASN A 284 -25.42 9.02 7.38
CA ASN A 284 -25.19 8.38 6.08
C ASN A 284 -24.63 9.39 5.09
N PRO A 285 -23.34 9.74 5.16
CA PRO A 285 -22.76 10.77 4.31
C PRO A 285 -22.43 10.25 2.91
N ALA A 286 -22.67 8.97 2.60
CA ALA A 286 -22.30 8.34 1.34
C ALA A 286 -22.86 9.07 0.10
N TYR A 287 -24.01 9.73 0.23
CA TYR A 287 -24.62 10.46 -0.87
C TYR A 287 -23.86 11.74 -1.29
N TYR A 288 -22.92 12.21 -0.46
CA TYR A 288 -22.01 13.31 -0.79
C TYR A 288 -20.75 12.84 -1.54
N PHE A 289 -20.54 11.53 -1.68
CA PHE A 289 -19.33 10.98 -2.29
C PHE A 289 -19.70 10.18 -3.52
N LYS A 290 -19.44 10.75 -4.70
CA LYS A 290 -19.77 10.14 -6.00
C LYS A 290 -18.54 9.40 -6.53
N THR A 291 -18.73 8.23 -7.11
CA THR A 291 -17.64 7.54 -7.81
C THR A 291 -17.14 8.42 -8.96
N HIS A 292 -15.83 8.62 -9.03
CA HIS A 292 -15.20 9.40 -10.09
C HIS A 292 -15.00 8.52 -11.34
N PRO A 293 -15.18 9.02 -12.58
CA PRO A 293 -14.95 8.24 -13.81
C PRO A 293 -13.56 7.60 -13.89
N PHE A 294 -12.54 8.27 -13.34
CA PHE A 294 -11.19 7.72 -13.18
C PHE A 294 -11.16 6.33 -12.53
N GLN A 295 -12.10 6.00 -11.63
CA GLN A 295 -12.20 4.66 -11.01
C GLN A 295 -12.23 3.56 -12.08
N ASP A 296 -13.08 3.71 -13.08
CA ASP A 296 -13.29 2.70 -14.12
C ASP A 296 -12.12 2.67 -15.10
N ALA A 297 -11.57 3.84 -15.44
CA ALA A 297 -10.36 3.97 -16.24
C ALA A 297 -9.15 3.29 -15.56
N PHE A 298 -8.97 3.53 -14.25
CA PHE A 298 -7.91 2.95 -13.44
C PHE A 298 -8.02 1.42 -13.39
N HIS A 299 -9.19 0.87 -13.04
CA HIS A 299 -9.37 -0.58 -13.00
C HIS A 299 -9.25 -1.24 -14.37
N SER A 300 -9.64 -0.55 -15.43
CA SER A 300 -9.45 -1.03 -16.80
C SER A 300 -7.97 -1.06 -17.17
N ALA A 301 -7.21 -0.02 -16.80
CA ALA A 301 -5.78 0.09 -17.10
C ALA A 301 -4.96 -1.00 -16.40
N ILE A 302 -5.30 -1.35 -15.15
CA ILE A 302 -4.54 -2.36 -14.37
C ILE A 302 -5.06 -3.78 -14.53
N LYS A 303 -6.10 -3.98 -15.33
CA LYS A 303 -6.79 -5.27 -15.47
C LYS A 303 -5.82 -6.35 -15.93
N ASN A 304 -5.78 -7.48 -15.23
CA ASN A 304 -4.89 -8.62 -15.52
C ASN A 304 -3.39 -8.31 -15.46
N MET A 305 -2.96 -7.12 -15.00
CA MET A 305 -1.53 -6.85 -14.80
C MET A 305 -1.00 -7.75 -13.68
N THR A 306 0.13 -8.41 -13.93
CA THR A 306 0.80 -9.30 -12.97
C THR A 306 1.97 -8.59 -12.31
N PHE A 307 2.16 -8.77 -11.00
CA PHE A 307 3.28 -8.18 -10.26
C PHE A 307 4.61 -8.92 -10.43
N VAL A 308 4.55 -10.19 -10.85
CA VAL A 308 5.71 -11.02 -11.16
C VAL A 308 5.54 -11.48 -12.61
N PRO A 309 6.33 -10.95 -13.56
CA PRO A 309 6.20 -11.32 -14.96
C PRO A 309 6.38 -12.83 -15.17
N SER A 310 5.45 -13.45 -15.88
CA SER A 310 5.54 -14.85 -16.31
C SER A 310 6.61 -14.99 -17.39
N GLY A 311 7.86 -15.28 -17.01
CA GLY A 311 8.73 -16.04 -17.90
C GLY A 311 8.28 -17.50 -17.89
N ALA A 312 8.40 -18.25 -18.99
CA ALA A 312 8.14 -19.69 -19.01
C ALA A 312 8.75 -20.37 -17.76
N VAL A 313 7.90 -21.05 -16.99
CA VAL A 313 8.35 -22.14 -16.13
C VAL A 313 8.54 -23.27 -17.12
N THR A 314 9.76 -23.48 -17.60
CA THR A 314 10.08 -24.75 -18.23
C THR A 314 10.12 -25.77 -17.10
N ASP A 315 9.10 -26.62 -17.06
CA ASP A 315 9.14 -27.89 -16.34
C ASP A 315 10.41 -28.69 -16.71
#